data_AF-A0A358PCD1-F1
#
_entry.id   AF-A0A358PCD1-F1
#
_cell.length_a   1.000
_cell.length_b   1.000
_cell.length_c   1.000
_cell.angle_alpha   90.00
_cell.angle_beta   90.00
_cell.angle_gamma   90.00
#
_symmetry.space_group_name_H-M   'P 1'
#
loop_
_entity.id
_entity.type
_entity.pdbx_description
1 polymer ?
#
loop_
_entity_poly.entity_id
_entity_poly.type
_entity_poly.pdbx_seq_one_letter_code
_entity_poly.pdbx_strand_id
1 'polypeptide(L)' 'MTQMTIRRPDDWHLHLRDGAMLKAVIDDTARHFARAIIMPNLVPPVVTGAEAAAYRDRIMACVNPDHGFT' A
#
# COMPACT_ATOMS: atom_id res chain seq x y z
N MET A 1 -11.16 29.33 5.91
CA MET A 1 -10.59 27.97 5.74
C MET A 1 -9.81 27.65 6.99
N THR A 2 -10.03 26.48 7.58
CA THR A 2 -9.24 26.00 8.72
C THR A 2 -8.23 24.98 8.18
N GLN A 3 -6.94 25.17 8.45
CA GLN A 3 -5.86 24.34 7.92
C GLN A 3 -5.09 23.69 9.07
N MET A 4 -4.75 22.41 8.92
CA MET A 4 -3.88 21.68 9.83
C MET A 4 -2.70 21.11 9.04
N THR A 5 -1.49 21.43 9.46
CA THR A 5 -0.25 20.90 8.86
C THR A 5 0.33 19.85 9.79
N ILE A 6 0.52 18.64 9.27
CA ILE A 6 1.15 17.53 9.98
C ILE A 6 2.31 16.98 9.18
N ARG A 7 3.23 16.27 9.84
CA ARG A 7 4.21 15.43 9.14
C ARG A 7 3.47 14.37 8.32
N ARG A 8 4.03 13.97 7.19
CA ARG A 8 3.45 12.92 6.34
C ARG A 8 3.23 11.64 7.18
N PRO A 9 2.00 11.13 7.28
CA PRO A 9 1.68 10.00 8.13
C PRO A 9 2.03 8.65 7.48
N ASP A 10 1.85 7.58 8.25
CA ASP A 10 1.90 6.19 7.82
C ASP A 10 0.59 5.48 8.19
N ASP A 11 0.20 4.46 7.43
CA ASP A 11 -1.00 3.65 7.70
C ASP A 11 -0.63 2.29 8.29
N TRP A 12 -0.90 2.10 9.59
CA TRP A 12 -0.50 0.88 10.30
C TRP A 12 -1.45 -0.30 10.12
N HIS A 13 -2.53 -0.16 9.32
CA HIS A 13 -3.46 -1.25 9.04
C HIS A 13 -4.18 -1.07 7.69
N LEU A 14 -3.65 -1.66 6.62
CA LEU A 14 -4.20 -1.50 5.27
C LEU A 14 -4.49 -2.83 4.55
N HIS A 15 -5.61 -2.89 3.83
CA HIS A 15 -5.96 -4.01 2.95
C HIS A 15 -6.02 -3.54 1.48
N LEU A 16 -5.00 -3.90 0.69
CA LEU A 16 -4.92 -3.49 -0.73
C LEU A 16 -5.61 -4.45 -1.71
N ARG A 17 -5.91 -5.68 -1.27
CA ARG A 17 -6.38 -6.78 -2.15
C ARG A 17 -5.34 -7.09 -3.23
N ASP A 18 -5.75 -7.61 -4.39
CA ASP A 18 -4.83 -7.93 -5.49
C ASP A 18 -5.47 -7.62 -6.86
N GLY A 19 -4.70 -7.76 -7.93
CA GLY A 19 -5.15 -7.62 -9.30
C GLY A 19 -5.72 -6.23 -9.62
N ALA A 20 -6.90 -6.17 -10.22
CA ALA A 20 -7.54 -4.91 -10.62
C ALA A 20 -7.85 -4.01 -9.40
N MET A 21 -8.17 -4.60 -8.25
CA MET A 21 -8.46 -3.82 -7.05
C MET A 21 -7.20 -3.14 -6.51
N LEU A 22 -6.08 -3.86 -6.43
CA LEU A 22 -4.80 -3.28 -6.04
C LEU A 22 -4.45 -2.05 -6.89
N LYS A 23 -4.57 -2.18 -8.22
CA LYS A 23 -4.30 -1.08 -9.16
C LYS A 23 -5.22 0.12 -8.97
N ALA A 24 -6.46 -0.11 -8.54
CA ALA A 24 -7.44 0.95 -8.34
C ALA A 24 -7.22 1.74 -7.04
N VAL A 25 -6.63 1.13 -6.01
CA VAL A 25 -6.61 1.71 -4.64
C VAL A 25 -5.24 2.16 -4.15
N ILE A 26 -4.15 1.57 -4.65
CA ILE A 26 -2.81 1.84 -4.10
C ILE A 26 -2.37 3.30 -4.27
N ASP A 27 -2.76 3.94 -5.37
CA ASP A 27 -2.35 5.31 -5.66
C ASP A 27 -2.94 6.32 -4.67
N ASP A 28 -4.17 6.09 -4.21
CA ASP A 28 -4.82 6.92 -3.19
C ASP A 28 -4.12 6.82 -1.83
N THR A 29 -3.66 5.63 -1.45
CA THR A 29 -2.82 5.45 -0.26
C THR A 29 -1.49 6.16 -0.43
N ALA A 30 -0.79 5.89 -1.55
CA ALA A 30 0.55 6.40 -1.80
C ALA A 30 0.58 7.94 -1.84
N ARG A 31 -0.49 8.60 -2.30
CA ARG A 31 -0.62 10.06 -2.30
C ARG A 31 -0.52 10.68 -0.91
N HIS A 32 -1.05 10.00 0.12
CA HIS A 32 -1.22 10.59 1.45
C HIS A 32 -0.24 10.02 2.49
N PHE A 33 0.08 8.73 2.40
CA PHE A 33 0.90 8.02 3.37
C PHE A 33 2.29 7.74 2.82
N ALA A 34 3.30 7.78 3.67
CA ALA A 34 4.67 7.43 3.27
C ALA A 34 4.89 5.91 3.26
N ARG A 35 4.32 5.19 4.24
CA ARG A 35 4.42 3.74 4.41
C ARG A 35 3.09 3.16 4.86
N ALA A 36 2.93 1.85 4.68
CA ALA A 36 1.82 1.13 5.28
C ALA A 36 2.16 -0.31 5.71
N ILE A 37 1.47 -0.81 6.74
CA ILE A 37 1.46 -2.24 7.08
C ILE A 37 0.33 -2.91 6.31
N ILE A 38 0.71 -3.75 5.35
CA ILE A 38 -0.24 -4.42 4.46
C ILE A 38 -0.65 -5.76 5.06
N MET A 39 -1.96 -5.94 5.23
CA MET A 39 -2.53 -7.14 5.81
C MET A 39 -2.49 -8.32 4.83
N PRO A 40 -2.18 -9.54 5.30
CA PRO A 40 -1.87 -10.70 4.45
C PRO A 40 -3.07 -11.54 4.02
N ASN A 41 -4.30 -11.10 4.29
CA ASN A 41 -5.54 -11.86 4.11
C ASN A 41 -6.05 -11.88 2.65
N LEU A 42 -5.16 -12.19 1.71
CA LEU A 42 -5.54 -12.52 0.33
C LEU A 42 -6.23 -13.90 0.26
N VAL A 43 -6.67 -14.28 -0.94
CA VAL A 43 -7.22 -15.61 -1.22
C VAL A 43 -6.38 -16.25 -2.33
N PRO A 44 -5.50 -17.22 -2.02
CA PRO A 44 -5.12 -17.71 -0.69
C PRO A 44 -4.34 -16.67 0.15
N PRO A 45 -4.28 -16.82 1.49
CA PRO A 45 -3.54 -15.88 2.33
C PRO A 45 -2.03 -15.94 2.07
N VAL A 46 -1.36 -14.82 2.32
CA VAL A 46 0.11 -14.74 2.31
C VAL A 46 0.63 -15.28 3.63
N VAL A 47 1.34 -16.41 3.60
CA VAL A 47 1.80 -17.16 4.78
C VAL A 47 3.30 -17.44 4.78
N THR A 48 4.00 -17.19 3.67
CA THR A 48 5.46 -17.35 3.57
C THR A 48 6.17 -16.04 3.22
N GLY A 49 7.47 -15.97 3.53
CA GLY A 49 8.30 -14.81 3.17
C GLY A 49 8.41 -14.59 1.65
N ALA A 50 8.41 -15.67 0.86
CA ALA A 50 8.46 -15.59 -0.60
C ALA A 50 7.15 -15.00 -1.18
N GLU A 51 6.01 -15.39 -0.65
CA GLU A 51 4.71 -14.81 -1.03
C GLU A 51 4.64 -13.32 -0.66
N ALA A 52 5.16 -12.95 0.51
CA ALA A 52 5.22 -11.55 0.94
C ALA A 52 6.11 -10.71 0.01
N ALA A 53 7.27 -11.22 -0.38
CA ALA A 53 8.17 -10.56 -1.35
C ALA A 53 7.47 -10.38 -2.71
N ALA A 54 6.84 -11.45 -3.23
CA ALA A 54 6.12 -11.38 -4.49
C ALA A 54 4.92 -10.41 -4.42
N TYR A 55 4.22 -10.32 -3.28
CA TYR A 55 3.13 -9.39 -3.10
C TYR A 55 3.61 -7.93 -3.04
N ARG A 56 4.73 -7.69 -2.33
CA ARG A 56 5.39 -6.38 -2.35
C ARG A 56 5.75 -5.95 -3.76
N ASP A 57 6.32 -6.84 -4.58
CA ASP A 57 6.70 -6.51 -5.95
C ASP A 57 5.48 -6.13 -6.80
N ARG A 58 4.35 -6.82 -6.64
CA ARG A 58 3.08 -6.45 -7.31
C ARG A 58 2.56 -5.08 -6.87
N ILE A 59 2.66 -4.77 -5.57
CA ILE A 59 2.26 -3.46 -5.03
C ILE A 59 3.15 -2.37 -5.63
N MET A 60 4.48 -2.52 -5.55
CA MET A 60 5.42 -1.51 -6.04
C MET A 60 5.34 -1.29 -7.55
N ALA A 61 4.98 -2.32 -8.32
CA ALA A 61 4.71 -2.18 -9.75
C ALA A 61 3.46 -1.33 -10.08
N CYS A 62 2.58 -1.09 -9.10
CA CYS A 62 1.37 -0.30 -9.25
C CYS A 62 1.45 1.10 -8.62
N VAL A 63 2.50 1.38 -7.83
CA VAL A 63 2.70 2.68 -7.16
C VAL A 63 3.22 3.71 -8.16
N ASN A 64 2.63 4.90 -8.17
CA ASN A 64 3.24 6.04 -8.86
C ASN A 64 4.59 6.40 -8.21
N PRO A 65 5.71 6.40 -8.95
CA PRO A 65 7.03 6.68 -8.41
C PRO A 65 7.14 8.07 -7.75
N ASP A 66 6.34 9.04 -8.19
CA ASP A 66 6.36 10.41 -7.64
C ASP A 66 5.80 10.50 -6.22
N HIS A 67 5.06 9.48 -5.78
CA HIS A 67 4.47 9.45 -4.44
C HIS A 67 5.49 9.10 -3.35
N GLY A 68 6.65 8.51 -3.65
CA GLY A 68 7.66 8.18 -2.63
C GLY A 68 7.14 7.24 -1.52
N PHE A 69 6.28 6.29 -1.88
CA PHE A 69 5.77 5.24 -1.00
C PHE A 69 6.71 4.02 -1.01
N THR A 70 6.88 3.32 0.12
CA THR A 70 7.78 2.15 0.25
C THR A 70 7.26 1.06 1.19
#